data_AF-A0A699ZW27-F1
#
_entry.id   AF-A0A699ZW27-F1
#
_cell.length_a   1.000
_cell.length_b   1.000
_cell.length_c   1.000
_cell.angle_alpha   90.00
_cell.angle_beta   90.00
_cell.angle_gamma   90.00
#
_symmetry.space_group_name_H-M   'P 1'
#
loop_
_entity.id
_entity.type
_entity.pdbx_description
1 polymer ?
#
loop_
_entity_poly.entity_id
_entity_poly.type
_entity_poly.pdbx_seq_one_letter_code
_entity_poly.pdbx_strand_id
1 'polypeptide(L)'
;MVPLTLGAEWVLMAGDTKQSCPVLKSTIARSALRLYSSGGSLYGRLQAAGVMERSLVMQYRMHPVLREFPSNTFYGGRLVEDPQHMPAMDLPKLGGMVWPRPGYPVAFFDLAGRQERGSLDARVPQSWRNEEEASVALRLMLLVGSDPAVASIAILTPYTAQCSTINSLLEGEEAQTLFAQHRARGIFYASACRAYTVDGYQGQE
;
A
#
# COMPACT_ATOMS: atom_id res chain seq x y z
N MET A 1 -9.89 -23.12 7.90
CA MET A 1 -10.03 -24.56 8.23
C MET A 1 -9.90 -25.45 7.01
N VAL A 2 -10.36 -25.05 5.82
CA VAL A 2 -10.33 -25.87 4.59
C VAL A 2 -9.02 -26.66 4.36
N PRO A 3 -7.81 -26.07 4.41
CA PRO A 3 -6.59 -26.86 4.21
C PRO A 3 -6.24 -27.76 5.41
N LEU A 4 -6.68 -27.41 6.62
CA LEU A 4 -6.39 -28.17 7.84
C LEU A 4 -7.19 -29.46 7.93
N THR A 5 -8.37 -29.51 7.29
CA THR A 5 -9.22 -30.71 7.27
C THR A 5 -8.74 -31.79 6.29
N LEU A 6 -7.64 -31.55 5.56
CA LEU A 6 -7.07 -32.49 4.58
C LEU A 6 -6.04 -33.45 5.20
N GLY A 7 -6.08 -33.67 6.52
CA GLY A 7 -5.14 -34.55 7.23
C GLY A 7 -3.79 -33.90 7.56
N ALA A 8 -3.78 -32.58 7.80
CA ALA A 8 -2.55 -31.88 8.18
C ALA A 8 -2.04 -32.36 9.56
N GLU A 9 -0.87 -33.00 9.58
CA GLU A 9 -0.18 -33.40 10.81
C GLU A 9 0.65 -32.26 11.41
N TRP A 10 1.22 -31.42 10.55
CA TRP A 10 2.03 -30.26 10.91
C TRP A 10 1.56 -29.02 10.17
N VAL A 11 1.46 -27.90 10.88
CA VAL A 11 0.93 -26.65 10.34
C VAL A 11 1.87 -25.52 10.73
N LEU A 12 2.40 -24.83 9.72
CA LEU A 12 3.06 -23.55 9.87
C LEU A 12 2.13 -22.44 9.40
N MET A 13 1.85 -21.49 10.29
CA MET A 13 1.05 -20.30 9.97
C MET A 13 1.95 -19.08 10.03
N ALA A 14 1.94 -18.29 8.96
CA ALA A 14 2.53 -16.97 8.91
C ALA A 14 1.42 -15.94 8.78
N GLY A 15 1.55 -14.83 9.49
CA GLY A 15 0.57 -13.75 9.47
C GLY A 15 0.98 -12.63 10.41
N ASP A 16 0.26 -11.52 10.31
CA ASP A 16 0.48 -10.33 11.13
C ASP A 16 -0.87 -9.75 11.54
N THR A 17 -1.15 -9.77 12.85
CA THR A 17 -2.43 -9.27 13.40
C THR A 17 -2.52 -7.74 13.42
N LYS A 18 -1.45 -7.04 13.06
CA LYS A 18 -1.43 -5.58 12.89
C LYS A 18 -1.74 -5.12 11.46
N GLN A 19 -1.87 -6.04 10.51
CA GLN A 19 -2.23 -5.75 9.12
C GLN A 19 -3.70 -6.03 8.80
N SER A 20 -4.09 -6.01 7.52
CA SER A 20 -5.48 -6.21 7.09
C SER A 20 -6.06 -7.52 7.59
N CYS A 21 -7.26 -7.43 8.15
CA CYS A 21 -8.02 -8.57 8.64
C CYS A 21 -9.00 -9.09 7.57
N PRO A 22 -9.53 -10.31 7.72
CA PRO A 22 -10.57 -10.82 6.83
C PRO A 22 -11.79 -9.90 6.76
N VAL A 23 -12.24 -9.59 5.54
CA VAL A 23 -13.40 -8.71 5.33
C VAL A 23 -14.71 -9.48 5.50
N LEU A 24 -15.51 -9.08 6.49
CA LEU A 24 -16.86 -9.59 6.71
C LEU A 24 -17.91 -8.54 6.39
N LYS A 25 -18.64 -8.74 5.29
CA LYS A 25 -19.69 -7.83 4.82
C LYS A 25 -20.93 -7.83 5.73
N SER A 26 -21.28 -8.99 6.30
CA SER A 26 -22.45 -9.12 7.18
C SER A 26 -22.16 -8.51 8.55
N THR A 27 -22.86 -7.42 8.86
CA THR A 27 -22.79 -6.78 10.17
C THR A 27 -23.26 -7.71 11.29
N ILE A 28 -24.29 -8.53 11.03
CA ILE A 28 -24.81 -9.53 11.97
C ILE A 28 -23.74 -10.57 12.30
N ALA A 29 -23.14 -11.18 11.27
CA ALA A 29 -22.10 -12.19 11.47
C ALA A 29 -20.88 -11.61 12.21
N ARG A 30 -20.51 -10.38 11.87
CA ARG A 30 -19.40 -9.67 12.47
C ARG A 30 -19.60 -9.42 13.97
N SER A 31 -20.81 -9.01 14.38
CA SER A 31 -21.16 -8.83 15.80
C SER A 31 -21.24 -10.17 16.54
N ALA A 32 -21.87 -11.18 15.93
CA ALA A 32 -22.06 -12.50 16.55
C ALA A 32 -20.73 -13.22 16.82
N LEU A 33 -19.78 -13.12 15.90
CA LEU A 33 -18.52 -13.86 15.96
C LEU A 33 -17.43 -13.18 16.82
N ARG A 34 -17.70 -11.99 17.41
CA ARG A 34 -16.75 -11.21 18.24
C ARG A 34 -15.34 -11.10 17.61
N LEU A 35 -15.27 -11.01 16.29
CA LEU A 35 -14.01 -11.16 15.56
C LEU A 35 -13.06 -10.00 15.80
N TYR A 36 -13.57 -8.82 16.15
CA TYR A 36 -12.72 -7.68 16.48
C TYR A 36 -11.98 -7.80 17.82
N SER A 37 -12.49 -8.56 18.80
CA SER A 37 -11.81 -8.72 20.09
C SER A 37 -10.75 -9.82 20.10
N SER A 38 -10.66 -10.64 19.05
CA SER A 38 -9.71 -11.77 18.93
C SER A 38 -8.89 -11.77 17.64
N GLY A 39 -8.85 -10.64 16.91
CA GLY A 39 -8.09 -10.50 15.66
C GLY A 39 -8.69 -11.23 14.45
N GLY A 40 -9.89 -11.78 14.57
CA GLY A 40 -10.76 -12.27 13.50
C GLY A 40 -10.28 -13.48 12.70
N SER A 41 -9.01 -13.83 12.79
CA SER A 41 -8.36 -14.95 12.13
C SER A 41 -8.09 -16.09 13.10
N LEU A 42 -7.87 -17.31 12.57
CA LEU A 42 -7.37 -18.42 13.39
C LEU A 42 -6.04 -18.05 14.07
N TYR A 43 -5.14 -17.36 13.34
CA TYR A 43 -3.86 -16.90 13.85
C TYR A 43 -4.03 -16.00 15.08
N GLY A 44 -4.88 -14.97 15.00
CA GLY A 44 -5.14 -14.06 16.12
C GLY A 44 -5.73 -14.75 17.35
N ARG A 45 -6.59 -15.76 17.16
CA ARG A 45 -7.13 -16.56 18.26
C ARG A 45 -6.07 -17.44 18.92
N LEU A 46 -5.17 -18.05 18.15
CA LEU A 46 -4.08 -18.86 18.70
C LEU A 46 -3.07 -18.00 19.45
N GLN A 47 -2.75 -16.81 18.92
CA GLN A 47 -1.93 -15.81 19.60
C GLN A 47 -2.55 -15.42 20.96
N ALA A 48 -3.86 -15.11 20.98
CA ALA A 48 -4.58 -14.78 22.22
C ALA A 48 -4.67 -15.97 23.21
N ALA A 49 -4.64 -17.21 22.71
CA ALA A 49 -4.61 -18.42 23.53
C ALA A 49 -3.20 -18.77 24.04
N GLY A 50 -2.17 -17.96 23.72
CA GLY A 50 -0.80 -18.16 24.18
C GLY A 50 -0.04 -19.25 23.43
N VAL A 51 -0.49 -19.64 22.22
CA VAL A 51 0.30 -20.51 21.34
C VAL A 51 1.59 -19.79 20.98
N MET A 52 2.72 -20.47 21.15
CA MET A 52 4.05 -19.89 20.88
C MET A 52 4.10 -19.33 19.46
N GLU A 53 4.46 -18.05 19.37
CA GLU A 53 4.76 -17.38 18.11
C GLU A 53 6.20 -16.87 18.12
N ARG A 54 6.77 -16.70 16.93
CA ARG A 54 8.08 -16.08 16.75
C ARG A 54 7.92 -14.87 15.85
N SER A 55 8.07 -13.67 16.43
CA SER A 55 8.06 -12.44 15.65
C SER A 55 9.37 -12.27 14.88
N LEU A 56 9.27 -11.92 13.60
CA LEU A 56 10.38 -11.45 12.80
C LEU A 56 10.47 -9.94 12.92
N VAL A 57 11.59 -9.44 13.46
CA VAL A 57 11.77 -8.01 13.77
C VAL A 57 12.72 -7.31 12.80
N MET A 58 13.52 -8.08 12.06
CA MET A 58 14.41 -7.54 11.02
C MET A 58 13.60 -7.24 9.77
N GLN A 59 13.68 -6.00 9.27
CA GLN A 59 13.02 -5.52 8.06
C GLN A 59 14.07 -5.13 7.01
N TYR A 60 13.81 -5.47 5.75
CA TYR A 60 14.76 -5.33 4.65
C TYR A 60 14.25 -4.39 3.54
N ARG A 61 13.03 -3.86 3.68
CA ARG A 61 12.30 -3.22 2.58
C ARG A 61 12.47 -1.71 2.60
N MET A 62 12.13 -1.08 3.72
CA MET A 62 11.85 0.37 3.75
C MET A 62 12.97 1.15 4.43
N HIS A 63 13.20 2.38 3.96
CA HIS A 63 14.12 3.33 4.56
C HIS A 63 13.85 3.49 6.08
N PRO A 64 14.87 3.64 6.96
CA PRO A 64 14.69 3.75 8.41
C PRO A 64 13.68 4.81 8.87
N VAL A 65 13.66 5.95 8.18
CA VAL A 65 12.67 7.02 8.40
C VAL A 65 11.23 6.56 8.14
N LEU A 66 10.99 5.73 7.11
CA LEU A 66 9.66 5.17 6.83
C LEU A 66 9.27 4.12 7.87
N ARG A 67 10.24 3.33 8.36
CA ARG A 67 10.02 2.30 9.37
C ARG A 67 9.64 2.87 10.74
N GLU A 68 10.18 4.04 11.10
CA GLU A 68 10.04 4.62 12.44
C GLU A 68 8.57 4.68 12.90
N PHE A 69 7.70 5.26 12.08
CA PHE A 69 6.28 5.40 12.40
C PHE A 69 5.55 4.05 12.59
N PRO A 70 5.54 3.11 11.64
CA PRO A 70 4.86 1.84 11.81
C PRO A 70 5.49 0.99 12.94
N SER A 71 6.82 1.00 13.08
CA SER A 71 7.51 0.30 14.17
C SER A 71 7.01 0.75 15.55
N ASN A 72 7.01 2.07 15.79
CA ASN A 72 6.61 2.63 17.07
C ASN A 72 5.10 2.46 17.32
N THR A 73 4.29 2.67 16.29
CA THR A 73 2.82 2.67 16.42
C THR A 73 2.24 1.26 16.59
N PHE A 74 2.74 0.28 15.84
CA PHE A 74 2.11 -1.05 15.76
C PHE A 74 2.93 -2.16 16.43
N TYR A 75 4.25 -2.01 16.49
CA TYR A 75 5.18 -3.07 16.91
C TYR A 75 6.02 -2.71 18.15
N GLY A 76 5.70 -1.61 18.84
CA GLY A 76 6.38 -1.20 20.07
C GLY A 76 7.86 -0.88 19.87
N GLY A 77 8.22 -0.34 18.70
CA GLY A 77 9.59 0.07 18.38
C GLY A 77 10.53 -1.08 18.02
N ARG A 78 10.02 -2.31 17.89
CA ARG A 78 10.87 -3.51 17.72
C ARG A 78 11.41 -3.74 16.32
N LEU A 79 10.81 -3.16 15.28
CA LEU A 79 11.30 -3.37 13.91
C LEU A 79 12.65 -2.68 13.74
N VAL A 80 13.62 -3.37 13.16
CA VAL A 80 15.00 -2.89 12.95
C VAL A 80 15.51 -3.30 11.58
N GLU A 81 16.42 -2.53 11.01
CA GLU A 81 17.12 -2.88 9.77
C GLU A 81 18.16 -3.98 10.00
N ASP A 82 18.47 -4.75 8.95
CA ASP A 82 19.69 -5.54 8.91
C ASP A 82 20.87 -4.65 8.47
N PRO A 83 21.91 -4.45 9.32
CA PRO A 83 23.09 -3.67 8.95
C PRO A 83 23.83 -4.18 7.71
N GLN A 84 23.71 -5.47 7.38
CA GLN A 84 24.34 -6.09 6.21
C GLN A 84 23.50 -5.92 4.93
N HIS A 85 22.21 -5.62 5.08
CA HIS A 85 21.26 -5.53 3.97
C HIS A 85 20.41 -4.26 4.13
N MET A 86 21.08 -3.12 4.27
CA MET A 86 20.38 -1.84 4.37
C MET A 86 19.69 -1.51 3.04
N PRO A 87 18.42 -1.05 3.09
CA PRO A 87 17.73 -0.58 1.91
C PRO A 87 18.43 0.66 1.34
N ALA A 88 18.16 0.97 0.06
CA ALA A 88 18.69 2.16 -0.57
C ALA A 88 18.33 3.40 0.28
N MET A 89 19.37 4.14 0.67
CA MET A 89 19.23 5.36 1.47
C MET A 89 19.08 6.61 0.61
N ASP A 90 19.34 6.48 -0.69
CA ASP A 90 19.23 7.57 -1.65
C ASP A 90 17.77 7.90 -1.90
N LEU A 91 17.46 9.20 -1.81
CA LEU A 91 16.14 9.70 -2.14
C LEU A 91 15.99 9.80 -3.66
N PRO A 92 14.84 9.41 -4.23
CA PRO A 92 14.55 9.69 -5.62
C PRO A 92 14.68 11.19 -5.93
N LYS A 93 15.35 11.51 -7.04
CA LYS A 93 15.42 12.85 -7.62
C LYS A 93 14.07 13.18 -8.23
N LEU A 94 13.38 14.14 -7.62
CA LEU A 94 12.01 14.49 -8.02
C LEU A 94 11.98 15.53 -9.16
N GLY A 95 12.73 15.29 -10.25
CA GLY A 95 12.71 16.17 -11.43
C GLY A 95 13.05 17.64 -11.14
N GLY A 96 13.89 17.92 -10.14
CA GLY A 96 14.23 19.28 -9.69
C GLY A 96 13.43 19.79 -8.49
N MET A 97 12.41 19.05 -8.03
CA MET A 97 11.73 19.35 -6.76
C MET A 97 12.60 18.97 -5.57
N VAL A 98 12.59 19.81 -4.54
CA VAL A 98 13.28 19.59 -3.28
C VAL A 98 12.33 18.86 -2.32
N TRP A 99 12.81 17.80 -1.69
CA TRP A 99 12.08 17.14 -0.61
C TRP A 99 11.76 18.15 0.50
N PRO A 100 10.53 18.18 1.06
CA PRO A 100 10.15 19.15 2.09
C PRO A 100 11.10 19.16 3.29
N ARG A 101 11.67 17.99 3.62
CA ARG A 101 12.73 17.84 4.60
C ARG A 101 13.90 17.07 3.96
N PRO A 102 15.11 17.66 3.92
CA PRO A 102 16.29 16.97 3.41
C PRO A 102 16.55 15.65 4.16
N GLY A 103 16.80 14.56 3.43
CA GLY A 103 17.06 13.23 3.99
C GLY A 103 15.80 12.45 4.42
N TYR A 104 14.59 12.97 4.17
CA TYR A 104 13.33 12.32 4.52
C TYR A 104 12.55 11.94 3.25
N PRO A 105 12.36 10.63 2.95
CA PRO A 105 11.62 10.14 1.78
C PRO A 105 10.10 10.25 1.96
N VAL A 106 9.61 11.32 2.59
CA VAL A 106 8.19 11.51 2.89
C VAL A 106 7.80 12.96 2.62
N ALA A 107 6.72 13.12 1.88
CA ALA A 107 6.05 14.40 1.67
C ALA A 107 4.55 14.20 1.84
N PHE A 108 3.90 15.09 2.58
CA PHE A 108 2.45 15.18 2.69
C PHE A 108 1.98 16.40 1.90
N PHE A 109 1.06 16.16 0.96
CA PHE A 109 0.43 17.20 0.16
C PHE A 109 -0.97 17.42 0.70
N ASP A 110 -1.20 18.59 1.29
CA ASP A 110 -2.53 19.02 1.69
C ASP A 110 -3.28 19.53 0.45
N LEU A 111 -4.36 18.84 0.09
CA LEU A 111 -5.16 19.12 -1.10
C LEU A 111 -6.58 19.44 -0.67
N ALA A 112 -7.01 20.68 -0.94
CA ALA A 112 -8.39 21.06 -0.78
C ALA A 112 -9.19 20.50 -1.95
N GLY A 113 -9.84 19.35 -1.75
CA GLY A 113 -10.68 18.72 -2.77
C GLY A 113 -11.97 18.13 -2.22
N ARG A 114 -12.91 17.83 -3.11
CA ARG A 114 -14.21 17.25 -2.76
C ARG A 114 -14.29 15.79 -3.20
N GLN A 115 -14.67 14.92 -2.27
CA GLN A 115 -14.97 13.53 -2.59
C GLN A 115 -16.29 13.39 -3.37
N GLU A 116 -16.28 12.51 -4.36
CA GLU A 116 -17.43 12.17 -5.20
C GLU A 116 -17.72 10.67 -5.11
N ARG A 117 -18.98 10.30 -5.41
CA ARG A 117 -19.34 8.89 -5.60
C ARG A 117 -18.84 8.42 -6.96
N GLY A 118 -18.12 7.31 -6.98
CA GLY A 118 -17.51 6.76 -8.19
C GLY A 118 -18.46 6.10 -9.18
N SER A 119 -19.71 5.84 -8.79
CA SER A 119 -20.74 5.34 -9.70
C SER A 119 -22.13 5.87 -9.33
N LEU A 120 -22.87 6.28 -10.35
CA LEU A 120 -24.29 6.65 -10.24
C LEU A 120 -25.22 5.41 -10.23
N ASP A 121 -24.69 4.21 -10.52
CA ASP A 121 -25.47 2.97 -10.48
C ASP A 121 -25.62 2.45 -9.03
N ALA A 122 -26.84 2.43 -8.54
CA ALA A 122 -27.21 1.93 -7.23
C ALA A 122 -26.94 0.42 -7.05
N ARG A 123 -26.72 -0.34 -8.13
CA ARG A 123 -26.38 -1.77 -8.08
C ARG A 123 -24.89 -2.04 -7.83
N VAL A 124 -24.03 -1.04 -8.01
CA VAL A 124 -22.59 -1.14 -7.75
C VAL A 124 -22.32 -0.69 -6.32
N PRO A 125 -21.52 -1.45 -5.53
CA PRO A 125 -21.07 -1.00 -4.22
C PRO A 125 -20.50 0.41 -4.32
N GLN A 126 -21.11 1.33 -3.59
CA GLN A 126 -20.74 2.73 -3.63
C GLN A 126 -19.33 2.89 -3.06
N SER A 127 -18.43 3.45 -3.86
CA SER A 127 -17.05 3.77 -3.48
C SER A 127 -16.78 5.24 -3.78
N TRP A 128 -15.74 5.79 -3.15
CA TRP A 128 -15.39 7.19 -3.27
C TRP A 128 -14.23 7.41 -4.24
N ARG A 129 -14.22 8.58 -4.87
CA ARG A 129 -13.11 9.09 -5.68
C ARG A 129 -12.91 10.58 -5.42
N ASN A 130 -11.74 11.08 -5.77
CA ASN A 130 -11.38 12.49 -5.78
C ASN A 130 -10.52 12.73 -7.03
N GLU A 131 -11.08 13.42 -8.02
CA GLU A 131 -10.43 13.68 -9.31
C GLU A 131 -9.21 14.61 -9.17
N GLU A 132 -9.24 15.55 -8.22
CA GLU A 132 -8.12 16.46 -7.97
C GLU A 132 -6.92 15.70 -7.37
N GLU A 133 -7.16 14.82 -6.38
CA GLU A 133 -6.13 13.93 -5.84
C GLU A 133 -5.58 12.98 -6.91
N ALA A 134 -6.43 12.47 -7.80
CA ALA A 134 -6.01 11.59 -8.90
C ALA A 134 -5.07 12.33 -9.88
N SER A 135 -5.40 13.58 -10.22
CA SER A 135 -4.57 14.42 -11.08
C SER A 135 -3.21 14.72 -10.44
N VAL A 136 -3.19 15.06 -9.15
CA VAL A 136 -1.94 15.32 -8.40
C VAL A 136 -1.09 14.05 -8.31
N ALA A 137 -1.69 12.89 -8.02
CA ALA A 137 -0.99 11.62 -7.98
C ALA A 137 -0.29 11.31 -9.31
N LEU A 138 -0.92 11.60 -10.45
CA LEU A 138 -0.34 11.42 -11.78
C LEU A 138 0.88 12.34 -12.02
N ARG A 139 0.79 13.62 -11.61
CA ARG A 139 1.90 14.57 -11.71
C ARG A 139 3.08 14.18 -10.82
N LEU A 140 2.81 13.75 -9.59
CA LEU A 140 3.85 13.25 -8.68
C LEU A 140 4.49 11.98 -9.22
N MET A 141 3.71 11.07 -9.80
CA MET A 141 4.23 9.87 -10.46
C MET A 141 5.21 10.23 -11.59
N LEU A 142 4.88 11.21 -12.43
CA LEU A 142 5.78 11.70 -13.48
C LEU A 142 7.09 12.26 -12.92
N LEU A 143 7.03 13.02 -11.81
CA LEU A 143 8.21 13.57 -11.15
C LEU A 143 9.09 12.47 -10.55
N VAL A 144 8.50 11.53 -9.83
CA VAL A 144 9.22 10.40 -9.22
C VAL A 144 9.84 9.51 -10.29
N GLY A 145 9.09 9.20 -11.35
CA GLY A 145 9.57 8.36 -12.46
C GLY A 145 10.61 9.02 -13.35
N SER A 146 10.93 10.30 -13.13
CA SER A 146 12.04 10.98 -13.82
C SER A 146 13.42 10.60 -13.27
N ASP A 147 13.49 9.93 -12.12
CA ASP A 147 14.75 9.38 -11.61
C ASP A 147 15.06 8.03 -12.29
N PRO A 148 16.24 7.87 -12.92
CA PRO A 148 16.70 6.59 -13.44
C PRO A 148 16.72 5.43 -12.44
N ALA A 149 16.83 5.70 -11.14
CA ALA A 149 16.82 4.69 -10.08
C ALA A 149 15.42 4.12 -9.80
N VAL A 150 14.36 4.77 -10.29
CA VAL A 150 12.98 4.33 -10.06
C VAL A 150 12.55 3.37 -11.16
N ALA A 151 12.50 2.07 -10.82
CA ALA A 151 12.09 1.02 -11.75
C ALA A 151 10.56 0.94 -11.95
N SER A 152 9.80 1.13 -10.89
CA SER A 152 8.33 1.02 -10.87
C SER A 152 7.71 1.96 -9.83
N ILE A 153 6.42 2.26 -10.02
CA ILE A 153 5.64 3.13 -9.12
C ILE A 153 4.27 2.50 -8.86
N ALA A 154 3.96 2.27 -7.58
CA ALA A 154 2.62 1.87 -7.14
C ALA A 154 1.90 3.06 -6.50
N ILE A 155 0.67 3.35 -6.96
CA ILE A 155 -0.21 4.36 -6.36
C ILE A 155 -1.26 3.64 -5.52
N LEU A 156 -1.27 3.86 -4.20
CA LEU A 156 -2.17 3.16 -3.30
C LEU A 156 -3.34 4.04 -2.89
N THR A 157 -4.55 3.47 -2.89
CA THR A 157 -5.77 4.14 -2.42
C THR A 157 -6.70 3.16 -1.71
N PRO A 158 -7.42 3.56 -0.65
CA PRO A 158 -8.34 2.66 0.04
C PRO A 158 -9.62 2.37 -0.76
N TYR A 159 -9.92 3.15 -1.81
CA TYR A 159 -11.20 3.10 -2.52
C TYR A 159 -11.07 2.50 -3.92
N THR A 160 -11.95 1.56 -4.26
CA THR A 160 -11.96 0.90 -5.59
C THR A 160 -12.28 1.88 -6.70
N ALA A 161 -13.19 2.84 -6.47
CA ALA A 161 -13.50 3.88 -7.44
C ALA A 161 -12.29 4.78 -7.73
N GLN A 162 -11.58 5.26 -6.70
CA GLN A 162 -10.35 6.04 -6.88
C GLN A 162 -9.27 5.24 -7.63
N CYS A 163 -9.10 3.96 -7.29
CA CYS A 163 -8.17 3.06 -7.97
C CYS A 163 -8.50 2.94 -9.46
N SER A 164 -9.79 2.75 -9.79
CA SER A 164 -10.26 2.72 -11.17
C SER A 164 -10.02 4.05 -11.88
N THR A 165 -10.38 5.19 -11.26
CA THR A 165 -10.16 6.52 -11.83
C THR A 165 -8.69 6.74 -12.19
N ILE A 166 -7.77 6.45 -11.27
CA ILE A 166 -6.33 6.65 -11.51
C ILE A 166 -5.83 5.71 -12.62
N ASN A 167 -6.24 4.43 -12.63
CA ASN A 167 -5.85 3.51 -13.69
C ASN A 167 -6.40 3.94 -15.06
N SER A 168 -7.65 4.43 -15.13
CA SER A 168 -8.22 4.97 -16.38
C SER A 168 -7.47 6.21 -16.87
N LEU A 169 -7.02 7.09 -15.97
CA LEU A 169 -6.16 8.22 -16.33
C LEU A 169 -4.79 7.75 -16.83
N LEU A 170 -4.19 6.74 -16.19
CA LEU A 170 -2.91 6.16 -16.61
C LEU A 170 -2.99 5.50 -17.99
N GLU A 171 -4.08 4.80 -18.28
CA GLU A 171 -4.31 4.05 -19.53
C GLU A 171 -4.85 4.93 -20.67
N GLY A 172 -5.28 6.16 -20.37
CA GLY A 172 -5.80 7.11 -21.35
C GLY A 172 -4.78 7.52 -22.41
N GLU A 173 -5.26 7.80 -23.62
CA GLU A 173 -4.43 8.12 -24.78
C GLU A 173 -3.50 9.33 -24.54
N GLU A 174 -3.99 10.36 -23.85
CA GLU A 174 -3.22 11.55 -23.51
C GLU A 174 -2.02 11.20 -22.60
N ALA A 175 -2.26 10.41 -21.54
CA ALA A 175 -1.22 9.98 -20.62
C ALA A 175 -0.20 9.06 -21.30
N GLN A 176 -0.66 8.11 -22.12
CA GLN A 176 0.23 7.22 -22.87
C GLN A 176 1.11 7.98 -23.87
N THR A 177 0.54 8.97 -24.56
CA THR A 177 1.29 9.85 -25.46
C THR A 177 2.34 10.65 -24.70
N LEU A 178 1.96 11.22 -23.56
CA LEU A 178 2.89 11.95 -22.68
C LEU A 178 4.04 11.04 -22.21
N PHE A 179 3.74 9.82 -21.74
CA PHE A 179 4.77 8.87 -21.30
C PHE A 179 5.72 8.48 -22.43
N ALA A 180 5.20 8.25 -23.64
CA ALA A 180 6.03 7.95 -24.80
C ALA A 180 6.99 9.10 -25.14
N GLN A 181 6.50 10.34 -25.11
CA GLN A 181 7.33 11.53 -25.34
C GLN A 181 8.40 11.71 -24.26
N HIS A 182 8.04 11.55 -22.99
CA HIS A 182 8.97 11.67 -21.88
C HIS A 182 10.05 10.57 -21.90
N ARG A 183 9.68 9.33 -22.25
CA ARG A 183 10.64 8.23 -22.44
C ARG A 183 11.58 8.48 -23.63
N ALA A 184 11.05 8.95 -24.76
CA ALA A 184 11.86 9.28 -25.94
C ALA A 184 12.89 10.40 -25.66
N ARG A 185 12.56 11.33 -24.75
CA ARG A 185 13.46 12.39 -24.29
C ARG A 185 14.41 11.94 -23.18
N GLY A 186 14.28 10.72 -22.67
CA GLY A 186 15.09 10.22 -21.55
C GLY A 186 14.84 10.98 -20.26
N ILE A 187 13.60 11.38 -19.96
CA ILE A 187 13.22 12.10 -18.74
C ILE A 187 12.16 11.35 -17.91
N PHE A 188 11.87 10.11 -18.27
CA PHE A 188 11.00 9.21 -17.53
C PHE A 188 11.46 7.77 -17.73
N TYR A 189 11.77 7.07 -16.64
CA TYR A 189 12.46 5.79 -16.63
C TYR A 189 11.61 4.66 -16.05
N ALA A 190 10.61 4.98 -15.23
CA ALA A 190 9.74 3.97 -14.63
C ALA A 190 9.06 3.10 -15.71
N SER A 191 9.25 1.79 -15.59
CA SER A 191 8.78 0.79 -16.55
C SER A 191 7.33 0.38 -16.29
N ALA A 192 6.91 0.41 -15.04
CA ALA A 192 5.57 0.04 -14.60
C ALA A 192 5.01 1.06 -13.62
N CYS A 193 3.84 1.62 -13.94
CA CYS A 193 3.10 2.52 -13.05
C CYS A 193 1.65 2.05 -12.97
N ARG A 194 1.15 1.76 -11.77
CA ARG A 194 -0.21 1.24 -11.60
C ARG A 194 -0.80 1.64 -10.25
N ALA A 195 -2.12 1.88 -10.24
CA ALA A 195 -2.84 2.07 -9.00
C ALA A 195 -3.43 0.75 -8.47
N TYR A 196 -3.39 0.58 -7.15
CA TYR A 196 -3.93 -0.57 -6.43
C TYR A 196 -4.77 -0.12 -5.25
N THR A 197 -5.72 -0.95 -4.85
CA THR A 197 -6.32 -0.80 -3.53
C THR A 197 -5.32 -1.20 -2.45
N VAL A 198 -5.34 -0.56 -1.28
CA VAL A 198 -4.46 -0.93 -0.15
C VAL A 198 -4.58 -2.42 0.18
N ASP A 199 -5.81 -2.94 0.26
CA ASP A 199 -6.06 -4.37 0.50
C ASP A 199 -5.55 -5.27 -0.63
N GLY A 200 -5.64 -4.81 -1.88
CA GLY A 200 -5.20 -5.56 -3.06
C GLY A 200 -3.68 -5.58 -3.26
N TYR A 201 -2.97 -4.68 -2.57
CA TYR A 201 -1.51 -4.57 -2.64
C TYR A 201 -0.80 -5.20 -1.43
N GLN A 202 -1.55 -5.76 -0.48
CA GLN A 202 -0.96 -6.43 0.68
C GLN A 202 -0.05 -7.59 0.23
N GLY A 203 1.17 -7.62 0.77
CA GLY A 203 2.18 -8.63 0.42
C GLY A 203 3.04 -8.28 -0.80
N GLN A 204 2.82 -7.14 -1.44
CA GLN A 204 3.64 -6.63 -2.56
C GLN A 204 4.60 -5.52 -2.10
N GLU A 205 5.57 -5.18 -2.94
CA GLU A 205 6.49 -4.04 -2.84
C GLU A 205 6.89 -3.53 -4.24
#